data_AF-A0A1B6KM02-F1
#
_entry.id   AF-A0A1B6KM02-F1
#
_cell.length_a   1.000
_cell.length_b   1.000
_cell.length_c   1.000
_cell.angle_alpha   90.00
_cell.angle_beta   90.00
_cell.angle_gamma   90.00
#
_symmetry.space_group_name_H-M   'P 1'
#
loop_
_entity.id
_entity.type
_entity.pdbx_description
1 polymer ?
#
loop_
_entity_poly.entity_id
_entity_poly.type
_entity_poly.pdbx_seq_one_letter_code
_entity_poly.pdbx_strand_id
1 'polypeptide(L)'
;MASKAKKPKKVNGYKMPPPIPTGHIIKNTQKKAWELGTSIGKGGFGEIYCCTPIDDAGSTKSKSKSYTHVMKIEPQENGPLFVEMHFYMKVAKKEDKNWMKSKG
;
A
#
# COMPACT_ATOMS: atom_id res chain seq x y z
N MET A 1 10.21 -8.23 47.42
CA MET A 1 10.63 -7.31 46.34
C MET A 1 9.45 -7.12 45.38
N ALA A 2 8.95 -5.89 45.20
CA ALA A 2 7.81 -5.64 44.31
C ALA A 2 8.29 -5.49 42.86
N SER A 3 7.77 -6.32 41.95
CA SER A 3 8.03 -6.21 40.51
C SER A 3 7.40 -4.93 39.95
N LYS A 4 8.21 -4.00 39.44
CA LYS A 4 7.72 -2.81 38.74
C LYS A 4 6.93 -3.24 37.50
N ALA A 5 5.64 -2.92 37.47
CA ALA A 5 4.80 -3.10 36.30
C ALA A 5 5.37 -2.31 35.11
N LYS A 6 5.59 -2.98 33.97
CA LYS A 6 6.03 -2.33 32.73
C LYS A 6 4.91 -1.38 32.26
N LYS A 7 5.20 -0.08 32.16
CA LYS A 7 4.27 0.91 31.59
C LYS A 7 3.86 0.44 30.17
N PRO A 8 2.57 0.50 29.81
CA PRO A 8 2.13 0.18 28.46
C PRO A 8 2.85 1.10 27.48
N LYS A 9 3.52 0.53 26.48
CA LYS A 9 4.12 1.31 25.39
C LYS A 9 2.99 2.06 24.70
N LYS A 10 3.01 3.39 24.73
CA LYS A 10 2.10 4.21 23.92
C LYS A 10 2.28 3.77 22.47
N VAL A 11 1.24 3.18 21.89
CA VAL A 11 1.14 2.97 20.45
C VAL A 11 0.99 4.37 19.84
N ASN A 12 2.10 4.99 19.45
CA ASN A 12 2.14 6.21 18.64
C ASN A 12 1.74 5.90 17.19
N GLY A 13 0.63 5.19 17.00
CA GLY A 13 0.15 4.73 15.69
C GLY A 13 -1.25 5.23 15.43
N TYR A 14 -1.53 5.58 14.18
CA TYR A 14 -2.87 5.89 13.70
C TYR A 14 -3.79 4.68 13.89
N LYS A 15 -5.07 4.94 14.21
CA LYS A 15 -6.08 3.88 14.28
C LYS A 15 -6.29 3.33 12.87
N MET A 16 -5.92 2.07 12.67
CA MET A 16 -6.08 1.40 11.38
C MET A 16 -7.58 1.21 11.06
N PRO A 17 -8.00 1.47 9.80
CA PRO A 17 -9.36 1.17 9.37
C PRO A 17 -9.60 -0.36 9.33
N PRO A 18 -10.87 -0.78 9.22
CA PRO A 18 -11.21 -2.16 8.91
C PRO A 18 -10.51 -2.61 7.60
N PRO A 19 -10.09 -3.88 7.50
CA PRO A 19 -9.51 -4.40 6.26
C PRO A 19 -10.49 -4.31 5.09
N ILE A 20 -9.95 -4.08 3.90
CA ILE A 20 -10.74 -4.06 2.66
C ILE A 20 -10.89 -5.51 2.15
N PRO A 21 -12.09 -5.93 1.74
CA PRO A 21 -12.30 -7.30 1.26
C PRO A 21 -11.54 -7.58 -0.04
N THR A 22 -11.09 -8.83 -0.20
CA THR A 22 -10.54 -9.33 -1.46
C THR A 22 -11.59 -9.27 -2.57
N GLY A 23 -11.17 -8.90 -3.78
CA GLY A 23 -12.04 -8.65 -4.93
C GLY A 23 -12.54 -7.21 -5.02
N HIS A 24 -12.26 -6.36 -4.02
CA HIS A 24 -12.64 -4.96 -4.07
C HIS A 24 -11.93 -4.23 -5.21
N ILE A 25 -12.69 -3.46 -6.00
CA ILE A 25 -12.17 -2.72 -7.16
C ILE A 25 -11.90 -1.28 -6.76
N ILE A 26 -10.64 -0.86 -6.90
CA ILE A 26 -10.20 0.52 -6.66
C ILE A 26 -9.86 1.17 -7.99
N LYS A 27 -10.38 2.37 -8.21
CA LYS A 27 -10.03 3.23 -9.35
C LYS A 27 -9.09 4.33 -8.89
N ASN A 28 -7.97 4.48 -9.59
CA ASN A 28 -7.05 5.58 -9.33
C ASN A 28 -7.48 6.86 -10.06
N THR A 29 -6.74 7.96 -9.82
CA THR A 29 -6.98 9.27 -10.47
C THR A 29 -6.81 9.26 -11.99
N GLN A 30 -6.12 8.25 -12.54
CA GLN A 30 -5.95 8.04 -13.98
C GLN A 30 -7.04 7.13 -14.58
N LYS A 31 -8.13 6.87 -13.85
CA LYS A 31 -9.23 5.96 -14.24
C LYS A 31 -8.81 4.50 -14.45
N LYS A 32 -7.60 4.09 -14.03
CA LYS A 32 -7.18 2.68 -14.05
C LYS A 32 -7.80 1.94 -12.88
N ALA A 33 -8.42 0.80 -13.15
CA ALA A 33 -9.05 -0.05 -12.16
C ALA A 33 -8.10 -1.17 -11.71
N TRP A 34 -8.16 -1.50 -10.43
CA TRP A 34 -7.33 -2.51 -9.78
C TRP A 34 -8.20 -3.39 -8.88
N GLU A 35 -8.09 -4.70 -9.03
CA GLU A 35 -8.69 -5.66 -8.10
C GLU A 35 -7.73 -5.94 -6.95
N LEU A 36 -8.20 -5.74 -5.71
CA LEU A 36 -7.47 -6.08 -4.50
C LEU A 36 -7.51 -7.59 -4.22
N GLY A 37 -6.37 -8.10 -3.76
CA GLY A 37 -6.20 -9.44 -3.25
C GLY A 37 -6.26 -9.51 -1.74
N THR A 38 -5.50 -10.43 -1.17
CA THR A 38 -5.35 -10.60 0.27
C THR A 38 -4.39 -9.56 0.85
N SER A 39 -4.58 -9.21 2.12
CA SER A 39 -3.58 -8.47 2.90
C SER A 39 -2.31 -9.31 3.04
N ILE A 40 -1.15 -8.70 2.78
CA ILE A 40 0.17 -9.35 2.84
C ILE A 40 1.08 -8.74 3.91
N GLY A 41 0.65 -7.65 4.56
CA GLY A 41 1.39 -7.03 5.65
C GLY A 41 0.65 -5.87 6.28
N LYS A 42 0.76 -5.72 7.60
CA LYS A 42 0.11 -4.66 8.37
C LYS A 42 1.03 -4.15 9.48
N GLY A 43 1.15 -2.84 9.65
CA GLY A 43 2.01 -2.24 10.65
C GLY A 43 2.03 -0.72 10.63
N GLY A 44 3.16 -0.11 11.01
CA GLY A 44 3.33 1.36 11.04
C GLY A 44 3.30 2.04 9.67
N PHE A 45 3.33 1.25 8.60
CA PHE A 45 3.22 1.68 7.20
C PHE A 45 1.80 1.46 6.63
N GLY A 46 0.80 1.31 7.49
CA GLY A 46 -0.55 0.94 7.09
C GLY A 46 -0.70 -0.53 6.75
N GLU A 47 -1.56 -0.82 5.77
CA GLU A 47 -1.87 -2.17 5.32
C GLU A 47 -1.53 -2.32 3.84
N ILE A 48 -0.82 -3.39 3.50
CA ILE A 48 -0.35 -3.71 2.16
C ILE A 48 -1.15 -4.89 1.66
N TYR A 49 -1.76 -4.74 0.49
CA TYR A 49 -2.53 -5.78 -0.18
C TYR A 49 -1.83 -6.16 -1.48
N CYS A 50 -1.91 -7.42 -1.87
CA CYS A 50 -1.59 -7.79 -3.25
C CYS A 50 -2.71 -7.28 -4.18
N CYS A 51 -2.41 -6.94 -5.43
CA CYS A 51 -3.41 -6.45 -6.39
C CYS A 51 -3.02 -6.73 -7.85
N THR A 52 -4.02 -6.63 -8.73
CA THR A 52 -3.84 -6.82 -10.18
C THR A 52 -4.61 -5.74 -10.94
N PRO A 53 -4.07 -5.21 -12.06
CA PRO A 53 -4.83 -4.30 -12.90
C PRO A 53 -6.00 -5.04 -13.57
N ILE A 54 -7.09 -4.32 -13.76
CA ILE A 54 -8.24 -4.73 -14.58
C ILE A 54 -8.08 -4.05 -15.94
N ASP A 55 -8.21 -4.81 -17.02
CA ASP A 55 -8.16 -4.26 -18.37
C ASP A 55 -9.49 -3.57 -18.76
N ASP A 56 -9.50 -2.84 -19.89
CA ASP A 56 -10.69 -2.11 -20.35
C ASP A 56 -11.88 -3.03 -20.67
N ALA A 57 -11.65 -4.33 -20.84
CA ALA A 57 -12.67 -5.35 -21.02
C ALA A 57 -13.29 -5.82 -19.67
N GLY A 58 -12.85 -5.26 -18.54
CA GLY A 58 -13.33 -5.63 -17.21
C GLY A 58 -12.80 -6.98 -16.72
N SER A 59 -11.82 -7.56 -17.42
CA SER A 59 -11.25 -8.86 -17.12
C SER A 59 -9.97 -8.69 -16.31
N THR A 60 -9.84 -9.47 -15.23
CA THR A 60 -8.52 -9.69 -14.64
C THR A 60 -7.75 -10.64 -15.53
N LYS A 61 -6.54 -10.25 -15.95
CA LYS A 61 -5.72 -10.98 -16.93
C LYS A 61 -5.32 -12.42 -16.56
N SER A 62 -5.83 -12.99 -15.46
CA SER A 62 -5.43 -14.33 -15.07
C SER A 62 -6.55 -15.17 -14.46
N LYS A 63 -6.80 -16.33 -15.08
CA LYS A 63 -7.61 -17.44 -14.52
C LYS A 63 -6.98 -18.04 -13.25
N SER A 64 -5.69 -17.76 -13.01
CA SER A 64 -4.96 -18.05 -11.78
C SER A 64 -4.61 -16.72 -11.12
N LYS A 65 -5.26 -16.29 -10.04
CA LYS A 65 -5.05 -14.96 -9.39
C LYS A 65 -3.55 -14.68 -9.08
N SER A 66 -2.83 -14.20 -10.08
CA SER A 66 -1.41 -13.89 -10.02
C SER A 66 -1.30 -12.41 -9.79
N TYR A 67 -1.26 -12.04 -8.51
CA TYR A 67 -1.07 -10.66 -8.12
C TYR A 67 0.36 -10.23 -8.46
N THR A 68 0.48 -9.25 -9.36
CA THR A 68 1.77 -8.75 -9.88
C THR A 68 2.20 -7.45 -9.20
N HIS A 69 1.30 -6.84 -8.42
CA HIS A 69 1.48 -5.54 -7.80
C HIS A 69 1.03 -5.58 -6.34
N VAL A 70 1.37 -4.52 -5.62
CA VAL A 70 0.94 -4.30 -4.25
C VAL A 70 0.29 -2.92 -4.13
N MET A 71 -0.68 -2.80 -3.24
CA MET A 71 -1.33 -1.54 -2.89
C MET A 71 -1.14 -1.28 -1.39
N LYS A 72 -0.46 -0.18 -1.09
CA LYS A 72 -0.27 0.32 0.27
C LYS A 72 -1.41 1.28 0.61
N ILE A 73 -2.12 1.02 1.71
CA ILE A 73 -3.28 1.79 2.14
C ILE A 73 -3.03 2.29 3.57
N GLU A 74 -3.06 3.61 3.73
CA GLU A 74 -2.94 4.29 5.02
C GLU A 74 -4.16 5.21 5.26
N PRO A 75 -4.51 5.50 6.52
CA PRO A 75 -5.47 6.56 6.84
C PRO A 75 -5.05 7.89 6.19
N GLN A 76 -6.01 8.69 5.74
CA GLN A 76 -5.74 9.99 5.12
C GLN A 76 -4.95 10.95 6.04
N GLU A 77 -5.15 10.83 7.35
CA GLU A 77 -4.44 11.63 8.35
C GLU A 77 -2.96 11.25 8.51
N ASN A 78 -2.52 10.14 7.89
CA ASN A 78 -1.15 9.65 7.97
C ASN A 78 -0.26 10.36 6.93
N GLY A 79 0.64 11.23 7.41
CA GLY A 79 1.55 12.03 6.58
C GLY A 79 2.58 11.25 5.74
N PRO A 80 3.16 10.12 6.18
CA PRO A 80 4.23 9.43 5.46
C PRO A 80 3.85 8.95 4.05
N LEU A 81 2.66 8.35 3.85
CA LEU A 81 2.23 7.92 2.51
C LEU A 81 2.11 9.10 1.55
N PHE A 82 1.67 10.27 2.03
CA PHE A 82 1.60 11.46 1.20
C PHE A 82 2.98 11.88 0.66
N VAL A 83 3.99 11.89 1.54
CA VAL A 83 5.38 12.22 1.17
C VAL A 83 5.94 11.17 0.21
N GLU A 84 5.75 9.89 0.51
CA GLU A 84 6.21 8.77 -0.32
C GLU A 84 5.58 8.79 -1.72
N MET A 85 4.26 8.98 -1.82
CA MET A 85 3.53 9.08 -3.08
C MET A 85 4.08 10.25 -3.93
N HIS A 86 4.31 11.42 -3.32
CA HIS A 86 4.87 12.58 -4.05
C HIS A 86 6.32 12.36 -4.49
N PHE A 87 7.13 11.65 -3.69
CA PHE A 87 8.46 11.24 -4.11
C PHE A 87 8.40 10.35 -5.36
N TYR A 88 7.57 9.31 -5.36
CA TYR A 88 7.43 8.42 -6.51
C TYR A 88 6.93 9.16 -7.76
N MET A 89 5.93 10.04 -7.62
CA MET A 89 5.39 10.81 -8.74
C MET A 89 6.40 11.79 -9.36
N LYS A 90 7.28 12.39 -8.55
CA LYS A 90 8.21 13.43 -8.99
C LYS A 90 9.57 12.88 -9.42
N VAL A 91 10.12 11.93 -8.66
CA VAL A 91 11.51 11.48 -8.77
C VAL A 91 11.60 10.09 -9.41
N ALA A 92 10.73 9.16 -9.02
CA ALA A 92 10.82 7.76 -9.45
C ALA A 92 10.01 7.47 -10.73
N LYS A 93 10.12 8.35 -11.73
CA LYS A 93 9.45 8.15 -13.03
C LYS A 93 10.01 6.92 -13.73
N LYS A 94 9.15 6.19 -14.44
CA LYS A 94 9.55 4.95 -15.13
C LYS A 94 10.62 5.20 -16.22
N GLU A 95 10.58 6.38 -16.86
CA GLU A 95 11.56 6.80 -17.87
C GLU A 95 12.93 7.13 -17.25
N ASP A 96 12.94 7.69 -16.04
CA ASP A 96 14.16 8.10 -15.35
C ASP A 96 14.59 7.01 -14.37
N LYS A 97 15.43 6.09 -14.84
CA LYS A 97 15.99 5.02 -13.98
C LYS A 97 17.33 5.41 -13.34
N ASN A 98 17.78 6.66 -13.49
CA ASN A 98 19.09 7.06 -12.98
C ASN A 98 19.13 7.06 -11.45
N TRP A 99 18.01 7.33 -10.78
CA TRP A 99 17.89 7.23 -9.33
C TRP A 99 18.15 5.82 -8.78
N MET A 100 17.95 4.76 -9.58
CA MET A 100 18.27 3.38 -9.17
C MET A 100 19.76 3.05 -9.32
N LYS A 101 20.50 3.83 -10.11
CA LYS A 101 21.92 3.59 -10.43
C LYS A 101 22.86 4.39 -9.55
N SER A 102 22.42 5.53 -9.03
CA SER A 102 23.23 6.28 -8.06
C SER A 102 23.29 5.50 -6.75
N LYS A 103 24.45 4.91 -6.46
CA LYS A 103 24.77 4.54 -5.08
C LYS A 103 25.10 5.83 -4.34
N GLY A 104 24.35 6.11 -3.28
CA GLY A 104 24.75 7.10 -2.28
C GLY A 104 26.03 6.68 -1.59
#